data_AF-A0A316KAY8-F1
#
_entry.id   AF-A0A316KAY8-F1
#
_cell.length_a   1.000
_cell.length_b   1.000
_cell.length_c   1.000
_cell.angle_alpha   90.00
_cell.angle_beta   90.00
_cell.angle_gamma   90.00
#
_symmetry.space_group_name_H-M   'P 1'
#
loop_
_entity.id
_entity.type
_entity.pdbx_description
1 polymer ?
#
loop_
_entity_poly.entity_id
_entity_poly.type
_entity_poly.pdbx_seq_one_letter_code
_entity_poly.pdbx_strand_id
1 'polypeptide(L)'
;MVSCQILGVLKLTDRGEMDDKLVLADINSPFAELNSLDELQSKYPGLMMIIQEWFLNYKDPGKLKSRGYAAKGYGEAIIRKPHSQFVTYNQK
;
A
#
# COMPACT_ATOMS: atom_id res chain seq x y z
N MET A 1 -14.59 7.55 10.39
CA MET A 1 -13.78 6.49 9.74
C MET A 1 -14.12 6.47 8.27
N VAL A 2 -13.15 6.18 7.42
CA VAL A 2 -13.36 6.01 5.96
C VAL A 2 -13.28 4.52 5.66
N SER A 3 -14.28 4.01 4.94
CA SER A 3 -14.30 2.63 4.47
C SER A 3 -13.52 2.54 3.16
N CYS A 4 -12.59 1.61 3.07
CA CYS A 4 -11.73 1.49 1.89
C CYS A 4 -11.58 0.04 1.42
N GLN A 5 -11.26 -0.11 0.14
CA GLN A 5 -10.88 -1.36 -0.47
C GLN A 5 -9.37 -1.40 -0.75
N ILE A 6 -8.73 -2.54 -0.49
CA ILE A 6 -7.33 -2.77 -0.84
C ILE A 6 -7.22 -3.01 -2.35
N LEU A 7 -6.34 -2.24 -3.01
CA LEU A 7 -5.94 -2.45 -4.40
C LEU A 7 -4.62 -3.23 -4.49
N GLY A 8 -3.69 -2.96 -3.57
CA GLY A 8 -2.39 -3.61 -3.51
C GLY A 8 -1.45 -2.92 -2.53
N VAL A 9 -0.14 -3.08 -2.76
CA VAL A 9 0.92 -2.59 -1.87
C VAL A 9 2.07 -2.02 -2.69
N LEU A 10 2.58 -0.86 -2.31
CA LEU A 10 3.91 -0.39 -2.72
C LEU A 10 4.92 -0.92 -1.70
N LYS A 11 5.85 -1.78 -2.16
CA LYS A 11 6.84 -2.38 -1.28
C LYS A 11 8.02 -1.44 -1.12
N LEU A 12 8.26 -0.99 0.11
CA LEU A 12 9.35 -0.05 0.41
C LEU A 12 10.29 -0.63 1.47
N THR A 13 11.51 -0.12 1.44
CA THR A 13 12.42 -0.22 2.58
C THR A 13 12.91 1.17 2.96
N ASP A 14 12.78 1.55 4.23
CA ASP A 14 13.39 2.76 4.80
C ASP A 14 14.60 2.32 5.63
N ARG A 15 15.81 2.70 5.20
CA ARG A 15 17.08 2.34 5.88
C ARG A 15 17.26 0.82 6.14
N GLY A 16 16.69 -0.01 5.29
CA GLY A 16 16.78 -1.48 5.38
C GLY A 16 15.63 -2.13 6.14
N GLU A 17 14.77 -1.36 6.79
CA GLU A 17 13.56 -1.86 7.45
C GLU A 17 12.39 -1.93 6.48
N MET A 18 11.51 -2.92 6.64
CA MET A 18 10.32 -3.08 5.80
C MET A 18 9.30 -1.99 6.14
N ASP A 19 8.93 -1.19 5.14
CA ASP A 19 8.02 -0.06 5.31
C ASP A 19 6.94 -0.04 4.21
N ASP A 20 6.39 -1.22 3.92
CA ASP A 20 5.39 -1.44 2.88
C ASP A 20 4.15 -0.53 3.08
N LYS A 21 3.65 0.05 1.99
CA LYS A 21 2.52 0.98 1.99
C LYS A 21 1.32 0.35 1.29
N LEU A 22 0.20 0.22 2.01
CA LEU A 22 -1.06 -0.20 1.39
C LEU A 22 -1.58 0.88 0.44
N VAL A 23 -2.05 0.46 -0.72
CA VAL A 23 -2.78 1.30 -1.66
C VAL A 23 -4.26 0.95 -1.54
N LEU A 24 -5.04 1.92 -1.07
CA LEU A 24 -6.46 1.76 -0.77
C LEU A 24 -7.29 2.74 -1.62
N ALA A 25 -8.47 2.32 -2.05
CA ALA A 25 -9.49 3.19 -2.62
C ALA A 25 -10.62 3.42 -1.62
N ASP A 26 -11.03 4.68 -1.42
CA ASP A 26 -12.24 5.00 -0.66
C ASP A 26 -13.47 4.55 -1.48
N ILE A 27 -14.37 3.80 -0.82
CA ILE A 27 -15.58 3.25 -1.44
C ILE A 27 -16.59 4.33 -1.86
N ASN A 28 -16.41 5.59 -1.42
CA ASN A 28 -17.26 6.72 -1.80
C ASN A 28 -16.57 7.68 -2.78
N SER A 29 -15.39 7.31 -3.29
CA SER A 29 -14.59 8.15 -4.20
C SER A 29 -14.76 7.73 -5.66
N PRO A 30 -14.27 8.52 -6.62
CA PRO A 30 -14.19 8.10 -8.04
C PRO A 30 -13.39 6.80 -8.27
N PHE A 31 -12.64 6.34 -7.26
CA PHE A 31 -11.86 5.11 -7.28
C PHE A 31 -12.62 3.89 -6.71
N ALA A 32 -13.87 4.05 -6.29
CA ALA A 32 -14.66 3.02 -5.62
C ALA A 32 -14.77 1.71 -6.42
N GLU A 33 -14.83 1.80 -7.74
CA GLU A 33 -14.96 0.66 -8.66
C GLU A 33 -13.63 -0.05 -8.96
N LEU A 34 -12.52 0.38 -8.34
CA LEU A 34 -11.21 -0.26 -8.55
C LEU A 34 -11.05 -1.48 -7.64
N ASN A 35 -10.61 -2.59 -8.23
CA ASN A 35 -10.37 -3.84 -7.50
C ASN A 35 -8.91 -4.26 -7.44
N SER A 36 -8.04 -3.64 -8.24
CA SER A 36 -6.63 -4.00 -8.35
C SER A 36 -5.75 -2.82 -8.75
N LEU A 37 -4.43 -2.98 -8.58
CA LEU A 37 -3.45 -2.04 -9.13
C LEU A 37 -3.43 -2.03 -10.67
N ASP A 38 -3.78 -3.14 -11.32
CA ASP A 38 -3.83 -3.21 -12.79
C ASP A 38 -4.98 -2.35 -13.33
N GLU A 39 -6.14 -2.39 -12.70
CA GLU A 39 -7.26 -1.50 -13.02
C GLU A 39 -6.92 -0.03 -12.75
N LEU A 40 -6.18 0.24 -11.66
CA LEU A 40 -5.72 1.58 -11.35
C LEU A 40 -4.78 2.10 -12.45
N GLN A 41 -3.79 1.31 -12.86
CA GLN A 41 -2.85 1.67 -13.93
C GLN A 41 -3.56 1.84 -15.29
N SER A 42 -4.57 1.02 -15.58
CA SER A 42 -5.33 1.09 -16.83
C SER A 42 -6.25 2.32 -16.89
N LYS A 43 -6.96 2.65 -15.81
CA LYS A 43 -7.90 3.78 -15.78
C LYS A 43 -7.20 5.12 -15.49
N TYR A 44 -6.10 5.09 -14.74
CA TYR A 44 -5.35 6.27 -14.28
C TYR A 44 -3.85 6.10 -14.54
N PRO A 45 -3.43 6.09 -15.82
CA PRO A 45 -2.04 5.88 -16.17
C PRO A 45 -1.14 6.94 -15.54
N GLY A 46 -0.06 6.48 -14.91
CA GLY A 46 0.93 7.35 -14.26
C GLY A 46 0.70 7.58 -12.76
N LEU A 47 -0.48 7.27 -12.21
CA LEU A 47 -0.72 7.47 -10.78
C LEU A 47 0.21 6.62 -9.90
N MET A 48 0.43 5.36 -10.27
CA MET A 48 1.36 4.48 -9.56
C MET A 48 2.80 5.02 -9.63
N MET A 49 3.22 5.56 -10.77
CA MET A 49 4.53 6.20 -10.90
C MET A 49 4.63 7.40 -9.95
N ILE A 50 3.64 8.30 -9.96
CA ILE A 50 3.62 9.50 -9.10
C ILE A 50 3.69 9.11 -7.62
N ILE A 51 2.91 8.11 -7.19
CA ILE A 51 2.93 7.62 -5.80
C ILE A 51 4.33 7.11 -5.43
N GLN A 52 4.93 6.28 -6.27
CA GLN A 52 6.25 5.75 -6.03
C GLN A 52 7.30 6.87 -5.97
N GLU A 53 7.31 7.77 -6.95
CA GLU A 53 8.25 8.89 -7.00
C GLU A 53 8.11 9.81 -5.80
N TRP A 54 6.88 10.06 -5.34
CA TRP A 54 6.66 10.85 -4.12
C TRP A 54 7.34 10.19 -2.91
N PHE A 55 7.15 8.89 -2.69
CA PHE A 55 7.78 8.18 -1.57
C PHE A 55 9.30 8.10 -1.67
N LEU A 56 9.86 8.01 -2.87
CA LEU A 56 11.31 7.97 -3.06
C LEU A 56 11.99 9.32 -2.79
N ASN A 57 11.24 10.43 -2.87
CA ASN A 57 11.81 11.77 -2.87
C ASN A 57 11.30 12.71 -1.76
N TYR A 58 10.28 12.34 -0.98
CA TYR A 58 9.73 13.25 0.06
C TYR A 58 10.65 13.45 1.29
N LYS A 59 11.68 12.60 1.44
CA LYS A 59 12.69 12.61 2.51
C LYS A 59 14.08 12.74 1.90
N ASP A 60 15.11 12.62 2.74
CA ASP A 60 16.51 12.43 2.33
C ASP A 60 16.63 11.47 1.13
N PRO A 61 17.16 11.96 -0.01
CA PRO A 61 17.33 11.14 -1.20
C PRO A 61 18.14 9.85 -0.90
N GLY A 62 17.67 8.73 -1.45
CA GLY A 62 18.36 7.45 -1.39
C GLY A 62 18.18 6.65 -0.08
N LYS A 63 17.40 7.13 0.89
CA LYS A 63 17.06 6.38 2.11
C LYS A 63 15.91 5.39 1.92
N LEU A 64 14.91 5.78 1.13
CA LEU A 64 13.84 4.89 0.70
C LEU A 64 14.21 4.19 -0.60
N LYS A 65 13.87 2.90 -0.69
CA LYS A 65 13.99 2.10 -1.91
C LYS A 65 12.67 1.42 -2.21
N SER A 66 12.24 1.49 -3.46
CA SER A 66 11.10 0.74 -3.95
C SER A 66 11.56 -0.66 -4.38
N ARG A 67 10.76 -1.66 -3.98
CA ARG A 67 10.85 -3.05 -4.45
C ARG A 67 9.72 -3.37 -5.44
N GLY A 68 9.07 -2.33 -5.96
CA GLY A 68 7.92 -2.42 -6.84
C GLY A 68 6.59 -2.62 -6.11
N TYR A 69 5.56 -2.85 -6.90
CA TYR A 69 4.21 -3.09 -6.40
C TYR A 69 3.92 -4.58 -6.21
N ALA A 70 3.01 -4.89 -5.29
CA ALA A 70 2.46 -6.22 -5.09
C ALA A 70 0.92 -6.18 -5.08
N ALA A 71 0.32 -7.27 -5.54
CA ALA A 71 -1.12 -7.40 -5.67
C ALA A 71 -1.86 -7.41 -4.32
N LYS A 72 -3.17 -7.18 -4.38
CA LYS A 72 -4.11 -7.17 -3.24
C LYS A 72 -3.89 -8.29 -2.22
N GLY A 73 -3.67 -9.53 -2.68
CA GLY A 73 -3.47 -10.68 -1.78
C GLY A 73 -2.25 -10.56 -0.86
N TYR A 74 -1.17 -9.90 -1.30
CA TYR A 74 -0.03 -9.61 -0.43
C TYR A 74 -0.39 -8.56 0.64
N GLY A 75 -1.17 -7.54 0.27
CA GLY A 75 -1.68 -6.54 1.22
C GLY A 75 -2.60 -7.14 2.30
N GLU A 76 -3.48 -8.04 1.90
CA GLU A 76 -4.33 -8.77 2.84
C GLU A 76 -3.50 -9.61 3.83
N ALA A 77 -2.45 -10.28 3.35
CA ALA A 77 -1.53 -11.03 4.21
C ALA A 77 -0.77 -10.11 5.20
N ILE A 78 -0.33 -8.93 4.75
CA ILE A 78 0.35 -7.93 5.60
C ILE A 78 -0.55 -7.46 6.73
N ILE A 79 -1.85 -7.27 6.53
CA ILE A 79 -2.75 -6.81 7.59
C ILE A 79 -3.04 -7.92 8.60
N ARG A 80 -3.19 -9.17 8.12
CA ARG A 80 -3.53 -10.30 8.99
C ARG A 80 -2.49 -10.55 10.08
N LYS A 81 -1.20 -10.50 9.75
CA LYS A 81 -0.11 -10.78 10.70
C LYS A 81 -0.07 -9.83 11.93
N PRO A 82 0.03 -8.50 11.78
CA PRO A 82 -0.01 -7.56 12.90
C PRO A 82 -1.36 -7.55 13.59
N HIS A 83 -2.48 -7.76 12.86
CA HIS A 83 -3.79 -7.90 13.50
C HIS A 83 -3.81 -9.09 14.48
N SER A 84 -3.36 -10.27 14.05
CA SER A 84 -3.26 -11.44 14.94
C SER A 84 -2.33 -11.18 16.13
N GLN A 85 -1.17 -10.53 15.92
CA GLN A 85 -0.25 -10.17 17.00
C GLN A 85 -0.90 -9.21 18.02
N PHE A 86 -1.62 -8.20 17.55
CA PHE A 86 -2.33 -7.25 18.40
C PHE A 86 -3.43 -7.94 19.21
N VAL A 87 -4.21 -8.83 18.59
CA VAL A 87 -5.24 -9.62 19.29
C VAL A 87 -4.62 -10.49 20.38
N THR A 88 -3.52 -11.20 20.09
CA THR A 88 -2.83 -12.05 21.07
C THR A 88 -2.22 -11.24 22.23
N TYR A 89 -1.69 -10.04 21.95
CA TYR A 89 -1.14 -9.16 22.99
C TYR A 89 -2.19 -8.69 23.99
N ASN A 90 -3.39 -8.33 23.52
CA ASN A 90 -4.47 -7.77 24.35
C ASN A 90 -5.39 -8.83 25.01
N GLN A 91 -5.12 -10.13 24.81
CA GLN A 91 -5.82 -11.24 25.48
C GLN A 91 -5.01 -11.83 26.66
N LYS A 92 -3.85 -11.25 26.98
CA LYS A 92 -3.07 -11.52 28.20
C LYS A 92 -3.25 -10.37 29.19
#